data_AF-A0A101GFC9-F1
#
_entry.id   AF-A0A101GFC9-F1
#
_cell.length_a   1.000
_cell.length_b   1.000
_cell.length_c   1.000
_cell.angle_alpha   90.00
_cell.angle_beta   90.00
_cell.angle_gamma   90.00
#
_symmetry.space_group_name_H-M   'P 1'
#
loop_
_entity.id
_entity.type
_entity.pdbx_description
1 polymer ?
#
loop_
_entity_poly.entity_id
_entity_poly.type
_entity_poly.pdbx_seq_one_letter_code
_entity_poly.pdbx_strand_id
1 'polypeptide(L)'
;YETLQCEDAEYLLVAFGSSARICQKAMDLGRAKGIKVGLLRPITLYPFPYAIVEQLSNQVKGILVVELNAGQMIEDVRIGSHDRIKVKHYGRFGGMIPSPVEVLDALEKQIIGD
;
A
#
# COMPACT_ATOMS: atom_id res chain seq x y z
N TYR A 1 9.14 10.83 1.49
CA TYR A 1 8.45 9.55 1.70
C TYR A 1 9.38 8.64 2.49
N GLU A 2 8.89 7.50 2.98
CA GLU A 2 9.69 6.43 3.59
C GLU A 2 9.34 5.11 2.91
N THR A 3 10.31 4.21 2.81
CA THR A 3 10.13 2.84 2.30
C THR A 3 10.60 1.84 3.33
N LEU A 4 9.88 0.74 3.50
CA LEU A 4 10.19 -0.31 4.47
C LEU A 4 10.02 -1.67 3.79
N GLN A 5 11.08 -2.50 3.84
CA GLN A 5 11.10 -3.83 3.22
C GLN A 5 10.68 -3.80 1.74
N CYS A 6 11.18 -2.84 0.96
CA CYS A 6 10.79 -2.67 -0.44
C CYS A 6 11.79 -3.28 -1.42
N GLU A 7 13.00 -3.60 -0.97
CA GLU A 7 14.13 -4.04 -1.80
C GLU A 7 13.86 -5.38 -2.49
N ASP A 8 13.15 -6.29 -1.81
CA ASP A 8 12.78 -7.61 -2.32
C ASP A 8 11.25 -7.79 -2.43
N ALA A 9 10.48 -6.71 -2.25
CA ALA A 9 9.03 -6.76 -2.23
C ALA A 9 8.46 -7.22 -3.59
N GLU A 10 7.51 -8.14 -3.52
CA GLU A 10 6.66 -8.57 -4.63
C GLU A 10 5.28 -7.89 -4.58
N TYR A 11 4.88 -7.35 -3.43
CA TYR A 11 3.64 -6.62 -3.23
C TYR A 11 3.90 -5.36 -2.42
N LEU A 12 3.07 -4.33 -2.58
CA LEU A 12 3.26 -3.05 -1.90
C LEU A 12 1.99 -2.60 -1.19
N LEU A 13 2.14 -2.19 0.07
CA LEU A 13 1.17 -1.34 0.74
C LEU A 13 1.57 0.12 0.53
N VAL A 14 0.63 0.98 0.16
CA VAL A 14 0.84 2.44 0.14
C VAL A 14 -0.14 3.10 1.08
N ALA A 15 0.37 3.79 2.09
CA ALA A 15 -0.45 4.35 3.17
C ALA A 15 0.22 5.58 3.79
N PHE A 16 -0.56 6.50 4.35
CA PHE A 16 -0.06 7.72 4.99
C PHE A 16 -0.72 7.93 6.37
N GLY A 17 -0.14 8.78 7.20
CA GLY A 17 -0.67 9.06 8.54
C GLY A 17 -0.85 7.78 9.39
N SER A 18 -1.99 7.66 10.07
CA SER A 18 -2.28 6.51 10.95
C SER A 18 -2.39 5.18 10.20
N SER A 19 -2.85 5.16 8.94
CA SER A 19 -2.94 3.92 8.16
C SER A 19 -1.56 3.32 7.89
N ALA A 20 -0.52 4.15 7.76
CA ALA A 20 0.85 3.66 7.57
C ALA A 20 1.36 2.83 8.77
N ARG A 21 1.04 3.23 10.00
CA ARG A 21 1.43 2.46 11.20
C ARG A 21 0.73 1.11 11.27
N ILE A 22 -0.52 1.04 10.81
CA ILE A 22 -1.28 -0.22 10.72
C ILE A 22 -0.69 -1.09 9.61
N CYS A 23 -0.39 -0.50 8.45
CA CYS A 23 0.24 -1.20 7.34
C CYS A 23 1.63 -1.74 7.68
N GLN A 24 2.40 -1.05 8.52
CA GLN A 24 3.67 -1.58 9.02
C GLN A 24 3.46 -2.91 9.75
N LYS A 25 2.43 -3.00 10.59
CA LYS A 25 2.11 -4.25 11.30
C LYS A 25 1.52 -5.31 10.37
N ALA A 26 0.71 -4.92 9.39
CA ALA A 26 0.22 -5.84 8.37
C ALA A 26 1.37 -6.41 7.52
N MET A 27 2.37 -5.58 7.21
CA MET A 27 3.59 -5.95 6.51
C MET A 27 4.42 -6.94 7.34
N ASP A 28 4.65 -6.65 8.62
CA ASP A 28 5.35 -7.56 9.54
C ASP A 28 4.65 -8.95 9.56
N LEU A 29 3.31 -8.98 9.65
CA LEU A 29 2.51 -10.21 9.64
C LEU A 29 2.59 -10.95 8.29
N GLY A 30 2.47 -10.24 7.17
CA GLY A 30 2.57 -10.82 5.83
C GLY A 30 3.95 -11.43 5.59
N ARG A 31 5.01 -10.72 5.98
CA ARG A 31 6.39 -11.19 5.92
C ARG A 31 6.60 -12.45 6.76
N ALA A 32 6.02 -12.52 7.96
CA ALA A 32 6.05 -13.72 8.79
C ALA A 32 5.34 -14.93 8.15
N LYS A 33 4.37 -14.70 7.25
CA LYS A 33 3.74 -15.73 6.42
C LYS A 33 4.52 -16.06 5.12
N GLY A 34 5.67 -15.43 4.88
CA GLY A 34 6.45 -15.60 3.65
C GLY A 34 5.98 -14.74 2.48
N ILE A 35 5.05 -13.81 2.68
CA ILE A 35 4.62 -12.85 1.65
C ILE A 35 5.60 -11.69 1.63
N LYS A 36 6.29 -11.50 0.51
CA LYS A 36 7.24 -10.39 0.34
C LYS A 36 6.51 -9.07 0.10
N VAL A 37 5.90 -8.53 1.14
CA VAL A 37 5.20 -7.24 1.10
C VAL A 37 6.09 -6.13 1.64
N GLY A 38 6.18 -5.03 0.92
CA GLY A 38 6.81 -3.78 1.37
C GLY A 38 5.78 -2.71 1.72
N LEU A 39 6.24 -1.61 2.31
CA LEU A 39 5.44 -0.43 2.61
C LEU A 39 6.09 0.83 2.05
N LEU A 40 5.36 1.57 1.23
CA LEU A 40 5.66 2.96 0.87
C LEU A 40 4.77 3.90 1.68
N ARG A 41 5.40 4.81 2.43
CA ARG A 41 4.73 5.85 3.21
C ARG A 41 5.03 7.24 2.64
N PRO A 42 4.11 7.85 1.88
CA PRO A 42 4.18 9.27 1.59
C PRO A 42 4.16 10.08 2.91
N ILE A 43 5.11 11.02 3.06
CA ILE A 43 5.14 11.97 4.18
C ILE A 43 4.31 13.20 3.80
N THR A 44 4.44 13.62 2.55
CA THR A 44 3.75 14.74 1.95
C THR A 44 2.88 14.19 0.82
N LEU A 45 1.58 14.47 0.85
CA LEU A 45 0.65 14.05 -0.21
C LEU A 45 0.63 15.03 -1.38
N TYR A 46 0.96 16.30 -1.14
CA TYR A 46 1.13 17.28 -2.20
C TYR A 46 2.34 18.19 -1.92
N PRO A 47 3.37 18.22 -2.79
CA PRO A 47 3.49 17.41 -4.02
C PRO A 47 3.63 15.90 -3.71
N PHE A 48 2.96 15.06 -4.51
CA PHE A 48 2.98 13.61 -4.36
C PHE A 48 4.29 13.01 -4.94
N PRO A 49 4.90 11.99 -4.32
CA PRO A 49 6.19 11.47 -4.77
C PRO A 49 6.03 10.44 -5.90
N TYR A 50 5.66 10.87 -7.11
CA TYR A 50 5.40 9.96 -8.23
C TYR A 50 6.60 9.07 -8.63
N ALA A 51 7.82 9.60 -8.62
CA ALA A 51 9.02 8.87 -9.08
C ALA A 51 9.28 7.57 -8.31
N ILE A 52 9.04 7.55 -6.98
CA ILE A 52 9.22 6.31 -6.20
C ILE A 52 8.09 5.32 -6.43
N VAL A 53 6.86 5.79 -6.69
CA VAL A 53 5.75 4.91 -7.08
C VAL A 53 6.06 4.24 -8.42
N GLU A 54 6.54 5.01 -9.40
CA GLU A 54 6.94 4.48 -10.69
C GLU A 54 8.03 3.40 -10.53
N GLN A 55 9.10 3.73 -9.79
CA GLN A 55 10.19 2.80 -9.54
C GLN A 55 9.71 1.48 -8.92
N LEU A 56 8.92 1.55 -7.84
CA LEU A 56 8.44 0.34 -7.15
C LEU A 56 7.42 -0.43 -7.99
N SER A 57 6.60 0.25 -8.79
CA SER A 57 5.62 -0.39 -9.68
C SER A 57 6.27 -1.24 -10.78
N ASN A 58 7.54 -1.01 -11.12
CA ASN A 58 8.30 -1.86 -12.04
C ASN A 58 8.78 -3.17 -11.39
N GLN A 59 8.74 -3.27 -10.06
CA GLN A 59 9.23 -4.43 -9.31
C GLN A 59 8.08 -5.28 -8.76
N VAL A 60 7.05 -4.64 -8.19
CA VAL A 60 5.96 -5.34 -7.51
C VAL A 60 4.88 -5.81 -8.48
N LYS A 61 4.15 -6.86 -8.12
CA LYS A 61 3.05 -7.45 -8.87
C LYS A 61 1.71 -6.74 -8.64
N GLY A 62 1.59 -5.99 -7.54
CA GLY A 62 0.39 -5.23 -7.22
C GLY A 62 0.55 -4.32 -5.99
N ILE A 63 -0.32 -3.31 -5.93
CA ILE A 63 -0.33 -2.29 -4.89
C ILE A 63 -1.71 -2.25 -4.20
N LEU A 64 -1.72 -2.32 -2.87
CA LEU A 64 -2.89 -1.98 -2.06
C LEU A 64 -2.71 -0.62 -1.40
N VAL A 65 -3.57 0.32 -1.75
CA VAL A 65 -3.63 1.65 -1.15
C VAL A 65 -4.56 1.63 0.05
N VAL A 66 -4.03 1.93 1.24
CA VAL A 66 -4.78 1.84 2.49
C VAL A 66 -4.99 3.23 3.09
N GLU A 67 -6.25 3.64 3.17
CA GLU A 67 -6.62 5.00 3.58
C GLU A 67 -7.69 5.00 4.69
N LEU A 68 -7.65 6.03 5.54
CA LEU A 68 -8.75 6.35 6.47
C LEU A 68 -9.67 7.43 5.87
N ASN A 69 -9.95 7.31 4.58
CA ASN A 69 -10.82 8.20 3.80
C ASN A 69 -11.47 7.39 2.64
N ALA A 70 -12.10 8.10 1.69
CA ALA A 70 -12.80 7.51 0.55
C ALA A 70 -11.95 7.29 -0.71
N GLY A 71 -10.62 7.31 -0.62
CA GLY A 71 -9.71 7.11 -1.75
C GLY A 71 -9.18 8.42 -2.32
N GLN A 72 -8.50 9.23 -1.52
CA GLN A 72 -7.93 10.50 -1.99
C GLN A 72 -6.56 10.31 -2.66
N MET A 73 -5.81 9.29 -2.26
CA MET A 73 -4.44 9.04 -2.73
C MET A 73 -4.37 7.98 -3.83
N ILE A 74 -5.38 7.11 -3.96
CA ILE A 74 -5.40 6.02 -4.95
C ILE A 74 -5.12 6.51 -6.37
N GLU A 75 -5.70 7.63 -6.80
CA GLU A 75 -5.50 8.16 -8.15
C GLU A 75 -4.05 8.60 -8.38
N ASP A 76 -3.38 9.22 -7.40
CA ASP A 76 -1.97 9.57 -7.51
C ASP A 76 -1.06 8.34 -7.63
N VAL A 77 -1.40 7.26 -6.92
CA VAL A 77 -0.68 5.98 -7.00
C VAL A 77 -0.89 5.35 -8.37
N ARG A 78 -2.10 5.41 -8.93
CA ARG A 78 -2.42 4.94 -10.28
C ARG A 78 -1.68 5.73 -11.34
N ILE A 79 -1.66 7.06 -11.23
CA ILE A 79 -0.90 7.96 -12.10
C ILE A 79 0.60 7.62 -12.01
N GLY A 80 1.16 7.53 -10.80
CA GLY A 80 2.59 7.27 -10.59
C GLY A 80 3.03 5.87 -11.04
N SER A 81 2.14 4.88 -10.98
CA SER A 81 2.40 3.53 -11.53
C SER A 81 2.04 3.40 -13.00
N HIS A 82 1.49 4.44 -13.63
CA HIS A 82 0.94 4.40 -14.98
C HIS A 82 -0.06 3.26 -15.21
N ASP A 83 -0.81 2.86 -14.17
CA ASP A 83 -1.73 1.71 -14.18
C ASP A 83 -1.12 0.42 -14.76
N ARG A 84 0.22 0.26 -14.73
CA ARG A 84 0.91 -0.89 -15.34
C ARG A 84 0.72 -2.19 -14.55
N ILE A 85 0.37 -2.06 -13.28
CA ILE A 85 0.08 -3.14 -12.36
C ILE A 85 -1.24 -2.88 -11.67
N LYS A 86 -1.80 -3.93 -11.05
CA LYS A 86 -3.04 -3.83 -10.30
C LYS A 86 -2.85 -2.91 -9.08
N VAL A 87 -3.63 -1.84 -9.02
CA VAL A 87 -3.74 -0.94 -7.86
C VAL A 87 -5.16 -0.98 -7.33
N LYS A 88 -5.34 -1.29 -6.04
CA LYS A 88 -6.66 -1.31 -5.39
C LYS A 88 -6.67 -0.43 -4.15
N HIS A 89 -7.85 0.05 -3.79
CA HIS A 89 -8.06 0.86 -2.60
C HIS A 89 -8.77 0.05 -1.51
N TYR A 90 -8.22 0.10 -0.30
CA TYR A 90 -8.83 -0.43 0.91
C TYR A 90 -8.99 0.72 1.93
N GLY A 91 -10.18 1.33 1.89
CA GLY A 91 -10.52 2.49 2.71
C GLY A 91 -11.43 2.15 3.88
N ARG A 92 -11.25 2.87 4.99
CA ARG A 92 -12.24 3.00 6.07
C ARG A 92 -12.55 4.48 6.29
N PHE A 93 -13.80 4.81 6.59
CA PHE A 93 -14.24 6.19 6.86
C PHE A 93 -15.07 6.24 8.14
N GLY A 94 -15.33 7.46 8.64
CA GLY A 94 -16.17 7.66 9.83
C GLY A 94 -15.52 7.25 11.15
N GLY A 95 -14.20 7.31 11.26
CA GLY A 95 -13.47 6.96 12.49
C GLY A 95 -13.22 5.46 12.69
N MET A 96 -13.66 4.62 11.75
CA MET A 96 -13.35 3.19 11.75
C MET A 96 -11.89 2.97 11.38
N ILE A 97 -11.13 2.32 12.25
CA ILE A 97 -9.71 2.02 12.04
C ILE A 97 -9.59 0.51 11.76
N PRO A 98 -9.06 0.09 10.60
CA PRO A 98 -8.89 -1.32 10.31
C PRO A 98 -7.75 -1.91 11.18
N SER A 99 -7.89 -3.17 11.54
CA SER A 99 -6.81 -3.92 12.17
C SER A 99 -5.71 -4.30 11.15
N PRO A 100 -4.48 -4.58 11.60
CA PRO A 100 -3.42 -5.10 10.73
C PRO A 100 -3.80 -6.40 10.01
N VAL A 101 -4.58 -7.26 10.67
CA VAL A 101 -5.06 -8.53 10.10
C VAL A 101 -6.03 -8.27 8.96
N GLU A 102 -6.98 -7.35 9.13
CA GLU A 102 -7.91 -6.98 8.06
C GLU A 102 -7.21 -6.39 6.84
N VAL A 103 -6.15 -5.59 7.03
CA VAL A 103 -5.34 -5.06 5.93
C VAL A 103 -4.62 -6.19 5.19
N LEU A 104 -4.04 -7.14 5.90
CA LEU A 104 -3.37 -8.29 5.31
C LEU A 104 -4.37 -9.17 4.53
N ASP A 105 -5.52 -9.47 5.11
CA ASP A 105 -6.58 -10.22 4.45
C ASP A 105 -7.08 -9.50 3.18
N ALA A 106 -7.17 -8.17 3.22
CA ALA A 106 -7.52 -7.37 2.04
C ALA A 106 -6.44 -7.46 0.95
N LEU A 107 -5.16 -7.43 1.32
CA LEU A 107 -4.05 -7.62 0.37
C LEU A 107 -4.14 -9.01 -0.29
N GLU A 108 -4.28 -10.06 0.52
CA GLU A 108 -4.39 -11.44 0.05
C GLU A 108 -5.59 -11.60 -0.90
N LYS A 109 -6.76 -11.05 -0.56
CA LYS A 109 -7.98 -11.20 -1.38
C LYS A 109 -8.04 -10.32 -2.62
N GLN A 110 -7.58 -9.07 -2.55
CA GLN A 110 -7.79 -8.08 -3.61
C GLN A 110 -6.61 -7.95 -4.57
N ILE A 111 -5.41 -8.36 -4.15
CA ILE A 111 -4.19 -8.24 -4.94
C ILE A 111 -3.60 -9.61 -5.30
N ILE A 112 -3.53 -10.55 -4.35
CA ILE A 112 -2.85 -11.84 -4.56
C ILE A 112 -3.79 -12.90 -5.15
N GLY A 113 -5.01 -13.01 -4.61
CA GLY A 113 -5.97 -14.07 -4.93
C GLY A 113 -6.93 -13.76 -6.08
N ASP A 114 -6.70 -12.68 -6.84
CA ASP A 114 -7.54 -12.21 -7.94
C ASP A 114 -6.69 -12.04 -9.21
#